data_AF-A0A7V9VEE1-F1
#
_entry.id   AF-A0A7V9VEE1-F1
#
_cell.length_a   1.000
_cell.length_b   1.000
_cell.length_c   1.000
_cell.angle_alpha   90.00
_cell.angle_beta   90.00
_cell.angle_gamma   90.00
#
_symmetry.space_group_name_H-M   'P 1'
#
loop_
_entity.id
_entity.type
_entity.pdbx_description
1 polymer ?
#
loop_
_entity_poly.entity_id
_entity_poly.type
_entity_poly.pdbx_seq_one_letter_code
_entity_poly.pdbx_strand_id
1 'polypeptide(L)'
;MPRAFFARPAVEVARDLIGRVLHVRDGAGVLVGTIVETEAYGGETDLAAHASFRRNGNVRVVWGTPGLVYMYTAYGLHAMLNLVTDGEGQAGAVLIRALEPVAGIETMRVRRPGIPDARL
;
A
#
# COMPACT_ATOMS: atom_id res chain seq x y z
N MET A 1 -12.09 -3.93 4.97
CA MET A 1 -12.19 -5.16 4.13
C MET A 1 -11.77 -6.36 4.97
N PRO A 2 -12.33 -7.58 4.74
CA PRO A 2 -11.96 -8.77 5.52
C PRO A 2 -10.56 -9.27 5.16
N ARG A 3 -9.87 -9.93 6.11
CA ARG A 3 -8.52 -10.50 5.86
C ARG A 3 -8.50 -11.51 4.71
N ALA A 4 -9.60 -12.24 4.51
CA ALA A 4 -9.75 -13.20 3.40
C ALA A 4 -9.56 -12.55 2.02
N PHE A 5 -9.84 -11.25 1.86
CA PHE A 5 -9.56 -10.54 0.62
C PHE A 5 -8.05 -10.44 0.33
N PHE A 6 -7.23 -10.31 1.36
CA PHE A 6 -5.78 -10.17 1.23
C PHE A 6 -5.05 -11.51 1.23
N ALA A 7 -5.65 -12.55 1.80
CA ALA A 7 -5.10 -13.91 1.85
C ALA A 7 -5.20 -14.63 0.49
N ARG A 8 -4.66 -14.01 -0.56
CA ARG A 8 -4.67 -14.42 -1.97
C ARG A 8 -3.37 -13.96 -2.63
N PRO A 9 -3.01 -14.48 -3.81
CA PRO A 9 -1.81 -14.06 -4.53
C PRO A 9 -1.74 -12.54 -4.74
N ALA A 10 -0.58 -11.93 -4.47
CA ALA A 10 -0.36 -10.48 -4.60
C ALA A 10 -0.89 -9.89 -5.92
N VAL A 11 -0.71 -10.60 -7.04
CA VAL A 11 -1.17 -10.15 -8.38
C VAL A 11 -2.69 -10.07 -8.46
N GLU A 12 -3.42 -11.02 -7.87
CA GLU A 12 -4.89 -11.00 -7.83
C GLU A 12 -5.38 -9.86 -6.93
N VAL A 13 -4.77 -9.73 -5.74
CA VAL A 13 -5.11 -8.67 -4.79
C VAL A 13 -4.86 -7.30 -5.40
N ALA A 14 -3.74 -7.09 -6.10
CA ALA A 14 -3.42 -5.82 -6.75
C ALA A 14 -4.49 -5.43 -7.78
N ARG A 15 -4.88 -6.35 -8.66
CA ARG A 15 -5.95 -6.11 -9.65
C ARG A 15 -7.28 -5.76 -8.99
N ASP A 16 -7.66 -6.51 -7.96
CA ASP A 16 -8.95 -6.32 -7.26
C ASP A 16 -8.98 -5.10 -6.32
N LEU A 17 -7.82 -4.51 -6.03
CA LEU A 17 -7.68 -3.26 -5.28
C LEU A 17 -7.97 -2.04 -6.16
N ILE A 18 -7.82 -2.13 -7.49
CA ILE A 18 -8.18 -1.04 -8.39
C ILE A 18 -9.69 -0.75 -8.26
N GLY A 19 -10.03 0.53 -8.08
CA GLY A 19 -11.40 0.98 -7.83
C GLY A 19 -11.86 0.82 -6.38
N ARG A 20 -11.04 0.26 -5.48
CA ARG A 20 -11.34 0.27 -4.03
C ARG A 20 -10.99 1.61 -3.42
N VAL A 21 -11.67 1.95 -2.33
CA VAL A 21 -11.53 3.26 -1.69
C VAL A 21 -10.69 3.13 -0.42
N LEU A 22 -9.62 3.91 -0.33
CA LEU A 22 -8.82 4.05 0.89
C LEU A 22 -9.37 5.21 1.73
N HIS A 23 -9.64 4.92 3.00
CA HIS A 23 -10.05 5.91 3.99
C HIS A 23 -8.94 6.08 5.03
N VAL A 24 -8.51 7.33 5.22
CA VAL A 24 -7.58 7.70 6.30
C VAL A 24 -8.31 8.68 7.20
N ARG A 25 -8.38 8.38 8.50
CA ARG A 25 -8.95 9.27 9.51
C ARG A 25 -7.88 9.69 10.48
N ASP A 26 -7.80 10.98 10.72
CA ASP A 26 -6.94 11.56 11.76
C ASP A 26 -7.66 12.75 12.44
N GLY A 27 -6.95 13.47 13.31
CA GLY A 27 -7.50 14.60 14.05
C GLY A 27 -7.96 15.77 13.17
N ALA A 28 -7.57 15.84 11.90
CA ALA A 28 -7.98 16.88 10.95
C ALA A 28 -9.19 16.48 10.10
N GLY A 29 -9.65 15.22 10.17
CA GLY A 29 -10.84 14.75 9.45
C GLY A 29 -10.63 13.42 8.73
N VAL A 30 -11.40 13.22 7.66
CA VAL A 30 -11.34 12.01 6.82
C VAL A 30 -10.83 12.39 5.43
N LEU A 31 -9.78 11.69 5.01
CA LEU A 31 -9.23 11.70 3.67
C LEU A 31 -9.69 10.44 2.93
N VAL A 32 -10.15 10.61 1.69
CA VAL A 32 -10.68 9.51 0.89
C VAL A 32 -10.08 9.58 -0.50
N GLY A 33 -9.61 8.44 -1.02
CA GLY A 33 -9.15 8.33 -2.39
C GLY A 33 -9.40 6.95 -2.99
N THR A 34 -9.75 6.89 -4.26
CA THR A 34 -9.91 5.64 -5.02
C THR A 34 -8.56 5.14 -5.47
N ILE A 35 -8.23 3.88 -5.24
CA ILE A 35 -6.99 3.27 -5.70
C ILE A 35 -7.05 3.11 -7.22
N VAL A 36 -6.13 3.76 -7.93
CA VAL A 36 -6.06 3.74 -9.41
C VAL A 36 -4.77 3.13 -9.94
N GLU A 37 -3.76 2.94 -9.09
CA GLU A 37 -2.51 2.29 -9.47
C GLU A 37 -1.95 1.48 -8.29
N THR A 38 -1.58 0.23 -8.58
CA THR A 38 -0.99 -0.70 -7.63
C THR A 38 0.14 -1.49 -8.28
N GLU A 39 1.08 -1.97 -7.47
CA GLU A 39 2.17 -2.85 -7.91
C GLU A 39 2.26 -4.06 -6.98
N ALA A 40 2.26 -5.26 -7.55
CA ALA A 40 2.34 -6.52 -6.80
C ALA A 40 3.79 -6.98 -6.68
N TYR A 41 4.15 -7.46 -5.49
CA TYR A 41 5.46 -8.04 -5.20
C TYR A 41 5.34 -9.49 -4.72
N GLY A 42 5.95 -10.41 -5.46
CA GLY A 42 5.77 -11.87 -5.36
C GLY A 42 6.76 -12.61 -4.44
N GLY A 43 7.13 -12.00 -3.31
CA GLY A 43 7.95 -12.68 -2.30
C GLY A 43 9.39 -12.99 -2.74
N GLU A 44 9.86 -14.21 -2.48
CA GLU A 44 11.27 -14.59 -2.63
C GLU A 44 11.79 -14.65 -4.07
N THR A 45 10.93 -15.05 -5.00
CA THR A 45 11.33 -15.20 -6.41
C THR A 45 11.30 -13.88 -7.17
N ASP A 46 10.67 -12.87 -6.60
CA ASP A 46 10.62 -11.52 -7.12
C ASP A 46 11.81 -10.70 -6.62
N LEU A 47 12.82 -10.55 -7.48
CA LEU A 47 14.05 -9.82 -7.15
C LEU A 47 13.82 -8.32 -6.88
N ALA A 48 12.66 -7.76 -7.27
CA ALA A 48 12.29 -6.39 -6.94
C ALA A 48 11.69 -6.27 -5.52
N ALA A 49 11.22 -7.38 -4.93
CA ALA A 49 10.60 -7.37 -3.61
C ALA A 49 11.64 -7.30 -2.49
N HIS A 50 11.39 -6.50 -1.45
CA HIS A 50 12.24 -6.51 -0.25
C HIS A 50 12.36 -7.90 0.40
N ALA A 51 11.34 -8.74 0.25
CA ALA A 51 11.31 -10.08 0.82
C ALA A 51 12.33 -11.05 0.17
N SER A 52 12.83 -10.78 -1.04
CA SER A 52 13.81 -11.64 -1.71
C SER A 52 15.23 -11.48 -1.17
N PHE A 53 15.58 -10.33 -0.58
CA PHE A 53 16.91 -10.07 -0.04
C PHE A 53 16.92 -9.59 1.42
N ARG A 54 15.76 -9.52 2.09
CA ARG A 54 15.65 -9.16 3.51
C ARG A 54 14.67 -10.06 4.25
N ARG A 55 15.08 -10.56 5.42
CA ARG A 55 14.26 -11.36 6.34
C ARG A 55 14.11 -10.75 7.73
N ASN A 56 14.68 -9.56 7.97
CA ASN A 56 14.88 -9.02 9.31
C ASN A 56 14.18 -7.66 9.45
N GLY A 57 13.89 -7.25 10.70
CA GLY A 57 13.23 -5.97 10.96
C GLY A 57 11.81 -5.91 10.41
N ASN A 58 11.38 -4.73 9.95
CA ASN A 58 9.99 -4.49 9.57
C ASN A 58 9.51 -5.33 8.37
N VAL A 59 10.42 -5.78 7.49
CA VAL A 59 10.06 -6.61 6.34
C VAL A 59 9.45 -7.96 6.76
N ARG A 60 9.71 -8.42 7.99
CA ARG A 60 9.15 -9.67 8.53
C ARG A 60 7.63 -9.70 8.48
N VAL A 61 6.97 -8.55 8.52
CA VAL A 61 5.50 -8.46 8.45
C VAL A 61 4.95 -9.00 7.13
N VAL A 62 5.71 -8.89 6.03
CA VAL A 62 5.31 -9.36 4.69
C VAL A 62 5.19 -10.89 4.63
N TRP A 63 5.83 -11.59 5.57
CA TRP A 63 5.76 -13.05 5.73
C TRP A 63 4.65 -13.52 6.68
N GLY A 64 3.92 -12.59 7.28
CA GLY A 64 3.00 -12.82 8.37
C GLY A 64 1.54 -12.75 7.96
N THR A 65 0.72 -12.13 8.80
CA THR A 65 -0.74 -12.11 8.62
C THR A 65 -1.18 -11.21 7.44
N PRO A 66 -2.01 -11.70 6.52
CA PRO A 66 -2.51 -10.90 5.40
C PRO A 66 -3.44 -9.77 5.83
N GLY A 67 -3.41 -8.67 5.09
CA GLY A 67 -4.16 -7.44 5.36
C GLY A 67 -3.49 -6.52 6.40
N LEU A 68 -2.27 -6.82 6.82
CA LEU A 68 -1.45 -5.88 7.57
C LEU A 68 -0.83 -4.83 6.64
N VAL A 69 -0.46 -3.68 7.22
CA VAL A 69 0.27 -2.64 6.52
C VAL A 69 1.77 -2.88 6.68
N TYR A 70 2.49 -2.86 5.57
CA TYR A 70 3.94 -2.76 5.54
C TYR A 70 4.34 -1.39 4.98
N MET A 71 4.96 -0.56 5.82
CA MET A 71 5.41 0.77 5.45
C MET A 71 6.92 0.91 5.65
N TYR A 72 7.58 1.52 4.67
CA TYR A 72 9.00 1.86 4.74
C TYR A 72 9.26 3.21 4.08
N THR A 73 10.40 3.80 4.39
CA THR A 73 10.82 5.07 3.79
C THR A 73 11.81 4.82 2.65
N ALA A 74 11.43 5.16 1.43
CA ALA A 74 12.31 5.18 0.27
C ALA A 74 13.11 6.49 0.23
N TYR A 75 14.41 6.39 -0.11
CA TYR A 75 15.33 7.54 -0.22
C TYR A 75 15.38 8.44 1.04
N GLY A 76 15.00 7.93 2.21
CA GLY A 76 14.92 8.69 3.45
C GLY A 76 13.78 9.72 3.51
N LEU A 77 12.94 9.83 2.49
CA LEU A 77 11.94 10.90 2.36
C LEU A 77 10.51 10.41 2.09
N HIS A 78 10.34 9.36 1.29
CA HIS A 78 9.02 8.98 0.78
C HIS A 78 8.48 7.73 1.49
N ALA A 79 7.32 7.85 2.13
CA ALA A 79 6.64 6.69 2.72
C ALA A 79 6.00 5.83 1.63
N MET A 80 6.30 4.53 1.65
CA MET A 80 5.77 3.54 0.70
C MET A 80 4.75 2.66 1.42
N LEU A 81 3.46 2.79 1.07
CA LEU A 81 2.36 2.07 1.69
C LEU A 81 2.10 0.73 0.97
N ASN A 82 2.36 -0.37 1.65
CA ASN A 82 2.08 -1.71 1.13
C ASN A 82 1.04 -2.44 1.99
N LEU A 83 0.24 -3.28 1.35
CA LEU A 83 -0.72 -4.19 1.98
C LEU A 83 -0.18 -5.61 1.87
N VAL A 84 0.00 -6.31 2.99
CA VAL A 84 0.50 -7.68 3.04
C VAL A 84 -0.55 -8.63 2.47
N THR A 85 -0.13 -9.54 1.59
CA THR A 85 -0.98 -10.51 0.90
C THR A 85 -0.51 -11.95 1.16
N ASP A 86 -1.01 -12.90 0.36
CA ASP A 86 -0.60 -14.31 0.37
C ASP A 86 -0.91 -15.02 1.70
N GLY A 87 -0.42 -16.24 1.91
CA GLY A 87 -0.62 -16.98 3.15
C GLY A 87 0.48 -16.71 4.18
N GLU A 88 0.23 -17.03 5.46
CA GLU A 88 1.29 -17.00 6.47
C GLU A 88 2.45 -17.92 6.06
N GLY A 89 3.68 -17.42 6.14
CA GLY A 89 4.87 -18.12 5.64
C GLY A 89 5.17 -17.93 4.15
N GLN A 90 4.30 -17.23 3.40
CA GLN A 90 4.54 -16.82 2.01
C GLN A 90 4.62 -15.30 1.96
N ALA A 91 5.71 -14.75 1.44
CA ALA A 91 5.80 -13.31 1.27
C ALA A 91 4.97 -12.83 0.09
N GLY A 92 4.14 -11.82 0.36
CA GLY A 92 3.44 -11.09 -0.68
C GLY A 92 3.04 -9.71 -0.20
N ALA A 93 3.11 -8.73 -1.10
CA ALA A 93 2.65 -7.39 -0.80
C ALA A 93 2.16 -6.68 -2.05
N VAL A 94 1.24 -5.73 -1.86
CA VAL A 94 0.81 -4.80 -2.89
C VAL A 94 1.13 -3.38 -2.45
N LEU A 95 1.96 -2.68 -3.23
CA LEU A 95 2.21 -1.25 -3.10
C LEU A 95 1.05 -0.46 -3.68
N ILE A 96 0.55 0.52 -2.92
CA ILE A 96 -0.37 1.54 -3.43
C ILE A 96 0.45 2.66 -4.06
N ARG A 97 0.31 2.85 -5.37
CA ARG A 97 1.13 3.81 -6.13
C ARG A 97 0.42 5.14 -6.37
N ALA A 98 -0.88 5.09 -6.64
CA ALA A 98 -1.67 6.29 -6.86
C ALA A 98 -3.12 6.13 -6.37
N LEU A 99 -3.66 7.26 -5.92
CA LEU A 99 -5.07 7.42 -5.57
C LEU A 99 -5.65 8.56 -6.41
N GLU A 100 -6.91 8.44 -6.81
CA GLU A 100 -7.73 9.56 -7.25
C GLU A 100 -8.41 10.18 -6.00
N PRO A 101 -8.11 11.44 -5.62
CA PRO A 101 -8.72 12.07 -4.45
C PRO A 101 -10.25 12.20 -4.57
N VAL A 102 -10.98 11.83 -3.51
CA VAL A 102 -12.45 11.87 -3.46
C VAL A 102 -12.96 12.83 -2.39
N ALA A 103 -12.35 12.84 -1.20
CA ALA A 103 -12.74 13.73 -0.10
C ALA A 103 -11.54 14.12 0.77
N GLY A 104 -11.62 15.27 1.45
CA GLY A 104 -10.52 15.83 2.23
C GLY A 104 -9.43 16.51 1.37
N ILE A 105 -9.78 16.91 0.14
CA ILE A 105 -8.88 17.45 -0.88
C ILE A 105 -8.12 18.69 -0.37
N GLU A 106 -8.79 19.63 0.31
CA GLU A 106 -8.11 20.81 0.86
C GLU A 106 -7.02 20.44 1.89
N THR A 107 -7.28 19.43 2.73
CA THR A 107 -6.29 18.91 3.68
C THR A 107 -5.14 18.25 2.94
N MET A 108 -5.39 17.52 1.84
CA MET A 108 -4.33 16.97 1.00
C MET A 108 -3.46 18.07 0.38
N ARG A 109 -4.05 19.18 -0.10
CA ARG A 109 -3.31 20.34 -0.63
C ARG A 109 -2.40 20.96 0.41
N VAL A 110 -2.91 21.18 1.63
CA VAL A 110 -2.12 21.73 2.74
C VAL A 110 -0.95 20.80 3.09
N ARG A 111 -1.13 19.48 3.04
CA ARG A 111 -0.07 18.50 3.31
C ARG A 111 0.92 18.34 2.17
N ARG A 112 0.57 18.77 0.94
CA ARG A 112 1.38 18.68 -0.27
C ARG A 112 1.52 20.04 -0.96
N PRO A 113 2.12 21.05 -0.28
CA PRO A 113 2.19 22.41 -0.81
C PRO A 113 2.98 22.44 -2.13
N GLY A 114 2.47 23.19 -3.11
CA GLY A 114 3.12 23.36 -4.42
C GLY A 114 2.91 22.20 -5.41
N ILE A 115 2.14 21.18 -5.06
CA ILE A 115 1.77 20.11 -5.99
C ILE A 115 0.53 20.54 -6.81
N PRO A 116 0.58 20.48 -8.16
CA PRO A 116 -0.58 20.76 -9.00
C PRO A 116 -1.71 19.75 -8.77
N ASP A 117 -2.96 20.19 -8.96
CA ASP A 117 -4.15 19.34 -8.76
C ASP A 117 -4.11 18.03 -9.57
N ALA A 118 -3.51 18.04 -10.77
CA ALA A 118 -3.32 16.84 -11.59
C ALA A 118 -2.38 15.77 -10.96
N ARG A 119 -1.70 16.09 -9.86
CA ARG A 119 -0.78 15.20 -9.12
C ARG A 119 -1.06 15.15 -7.62
N LEU A 120 -2.19 15.73 -7.20
CA LEU A 120 -2.61 15.78 -5.79
C LEU A 120 -2.99 14.40 -5.27
#